data_AF-A0A974TDT7-F1
#
_entry.id   AF-A0A974TDT7-F1
#
_cell.length_a   1.000
_cell.length_b   1.000
_cell.length_c   1.000
_cell.angle_alpha   90.00
_cell.angle_beta   90.00
_cell.angle_gamma   90.00
#
_symmetry.space_group_name_H-M   'P 1'
#
loop_
_entity.id
_entity.type
_entity.pdbx_description
1 polymer ?
#
loop_
_entity_poly.entity_id
_entity_poly.type
_entity_poly.pdbx_seq_one_letter_code
_entity_poly.pdbx_strand_id
1 'polypeptide(L)'
;MKLKFGLALAALTLATSPAMARDPFAGGYGGNDGVCAKNVSCSLEIDPVAGGKSYTVVFEAEQQGRSPDGLITRKTLCKVTAQLARDGKRLKGAFPDGQPIEIALAGPATVAVSKTSTRPCGVPFSISGKYENFVDY
;
A
#
# COMPACT_ATOMS: atom_id res chain seq x y z
N MET A 1 48.53 -48.94 -16.44
CA MET A 1 47.09 -48.70 -16.26
C MET A 1 46.80 -48.25 -14.83
N LYS A 2 46.24 -47.05 -14.62
CA LYS A 2 45.46 -46.66 -13.42
C LYS A 2 44.49 -45.55 -13.84
N LEU A 3 43.21 -45.88 -14.07
CA LEU A 3 42.18 -44.85 -14.26
C LEU A 3 41.87 -44.21 -12.90
N LYS A 4 41.94 -42.88 -12.82
CA LYS A 4 41.37 -42.13 -11.69
C LYS A 4 39.95 -41.72 -12.07
N PHE A 5 38.96 -42.28 -11.38
CA PHE A 5 37.60 -41.76 -11.40
C PHE A 5 37.58 -40.38 -10.73
N GLY A 6 37.48 -39.32 -11.52
CA GLY A 6 37.10 -38.01 -11.02
C GLY A 6 35.58 -37.88 -11.06
N LEU A 7 34.92 -37.78 -9.89
CA LEU A 7 33.51 -37.41 -9.83
C LEU A 7 33.36 -36.00 -10.42
N ALA A 8 32.74 -35.90 -11.60
CA ALA A 8 32.29 -34.63 -12.12
C ALA A 8 31.09 -34.17 -11.27
N LEU A 9 31.31 -33.11 -10.49
CA LEU A 9 30.32 -32.54 -9.58
C LEU A 9 29.12 -32.06 -10.41
N ALA A 10 27.94 -32.65 -10.21
CA ALA A 10 26.73 -32.21 -10.86
C ALA A 10 26.36 -30.80 -10.34
N ALA A 11 26.60 -29.79 -11.16
CA ALA A 11 26.17 -28.43 -10.85
C ALA A 11 24.63 -28.38 -10.91
N LEU A 12 23.98 -28.46 -9.75
CA LEU A 12 22.58 -28.06 -9.62
C LEU A 12 22.51 -26.56 -9.90
N THR A 13 22.20 -26.21 -11.14
CA THR A 13 21.62 -24.91 -11.47
C THR A 13 20.27 -24.84 -10.77
N LEU A 14 20.29 -24.34 -9.52
CA LEU A 14 19.12 -23.80 -8.87
C LEU A 14 18.60 -22.66 -9.76
N ALA A 15 17.72 -23.02 -10.68
CA ALA A 15 16.86 -22.09 -11.38
C ALA A 15 15.96 -21.49 -10.31
N THR A 16 16.47 -20.46 -9.63
CA THR A 16 15.65 -19.52 -8.88
C THR A 16 14.66 -18.96 -9.90
N SER A 17 13.47 -19.56 -9.93
CA SER A 17 12.33 -18.95 -10.58
C SER A 17 12.32 -17.50 -10.12
N PRO A 18 12.25 -16.50 -11.01
CA PRO A 18 12.13 -15.13 -10.55
C PRO A 18 10.84 -15.09 -9.74
N ALA A 19 10.96 -15.07 -8.42
CA ALA A 19 9.86 -14.75 -7.53
C ALA A 19 9.40 -13.39 -8.03
N MET A 20 8.25 -13.36 -8.72
CA MET A 20 7.78 -12.17 -9.42
C MET A 20 7.76 -11.08 -8.38
N ALA A 21 8.69 -10.13 -8.49
CA ALA A 21 8.97 -9.19 -7.42
C ALA A 21 7.66 -8.48 -7.13
N ARG A 22 7.07 -8.77 -5.96
CA ARG A 22 5.73 -8.29 -5.59
C ARG A 22 5.73 -6.79 -5.81
N ASP A 23 4.75 -6.32 -6.58
CA ASP A 23 4.74 -4.92 -7.01
C ASP A 23 4.89 -4.04 -5.76
N PRO A 24 5.90 -3.16 -5.69
CA PRO A 24 6.27 -2.48 -4.45
C PRO A 24 5.21 -1.49 -3.97
N PHE A 25 4.17 -1.22 -4.78
CA PHE A 25 3.00 -0.49 -4.34
C PHE A 25 1.87 -1.40 -3.84
N ALA A 26 1.80 -2.67 -4.24
CA ALA A 26 0.63 -3.51 -4.02
C ALA A 26 0.51 -4.06 -2.59
N GLY A 27 -0.57 -3.70 -1.90
CA GLY A 27 -0.90 -4.18 -0.55
C GLY A 27 -1.68 -3.16 0.28
N GLY A 28 -1.94 -3.53 1.53
CA GLY A 28 -2.52 -2.66 2.54
C GLY A 28 -1.45 -1.90 3.33
N TYR A 29 -1.76 -0.66 3.70
CA TYR A 29 -0.91 0.22 4.50
C TYR A 29 -1.73 0.96 5.56
N GLY A 30 -1.12 1.31 6.68
CA GLY A 30 -1.72 2.14 7.73
C GLY A 30 -1.04 3.50 7.88
N GLY A 31 -1.82 4.49 8.32
CA GLY A 31 -1.30 5.75 8.84
C GLY A 31 -0.94 5.65 10.32
N ASN A 32 0.13 6.34 10.73
CA ASN A 32 0.53 6.49 12.13
C ASN A 32 0.08 7.86 12.69
N ASP A 33 0.40 8.13 13.97
CA ASP A 33 0.07 9.39 14.63
C ASP A 33 0.65 10.59 13.85
N GLY A 34 -0.24 11.45 13.34
CA GLY A 34 0.10 12.58 12.45
C GLY A 34 -0.45 12.44 11.02
N VAL A 35 -0.77 11.22 10.59
CA VAL A 35 -1.56 10.95 9.36
C VAL A 35 -3.05 10.88 9.69
N CYS A 36 -3.37 10.21 10.79
CA CYS A 36 -4.71 10.06 11.34
C CYS A 36 -4.94 10.98 12.54
N ALA A 37 -6.20 11.37 12.77
CA ALA A 37 -6.61 11.97 14.04
C ALA A 37 -6.68 10.92 15.15
N LYS A 38 -6.55 11.36 16.41
CA LYS A 38 -6.64 10.48 17.58
C LYS A 38 -7.98 9.72 17.62
N ASN A 39 -7.92 8.42 17.93
CA ASN A 39 -9.04 7.47 17.91
C ASN A 39 -9.64 7.20 16.51
N VAL A 40 -8.94 7.56 15.43
CA VAL A 40 -9.27 7.19 14.05
C VAL A 40 -8.16 6.28 13.53
N SER A 41 -8.55 5.13 12.98
CA SER A 41 -7.68 4.29 12.15
C SER A 41 -7.82 4.75 10.70
N CYS A 42 -6.73 4.83 9.95
CA CYS A 42 -6.78 5.05 8.51
C CYS A 42 -5.95 4.01 7.77
N SER A 43 -6.55 3.42 6.75
CA SER A 43 -5.93 2.46 5.85
C SER A 43 -5.86 3.00 4.43
N LEU A 44 -4.92 2.44 3.69
CA LEU A 44 -4.67 2.66 2.27
C LEU A 44 -4.46 1.29 1.64
N GLU A 45 -5.32 0.90 0.71
CA GLU A 45 -5.21 -0.34 -0.06
C GLU A 45 -4.88 0.02 -1.51
N ILE A 46 -3.89 -0.65 -2.09
CA ILE A 46 -3.42 -0.42 -3.46
C ILE A 46 -3.40 -1.76 -4.20
N ASP A 47 -4.30 -1.90 -5.17
CA ASP A 47 -4.43 -3.11 -5.99
C ASP A 47 -4.03 -2.86 -7.45
N PRO A 48 -3.13 -3.66 -8.03
CA PRO A 48 -2.81 -3.57 -9.45
C PRO A 48 -3.99 -4.05 -10.31
N VAL A 49 -4.42 -3.20 -11.24
CA VAL A 49 -5.40 -3.59 -12.28
C VAL A 49 -4.70 -4.49 -13.32
N ALA A 50 -5.45 -5.41 -13.91
CA ALA A 50 -4.98 -6.29 -14.97
C ALA A 50 -4.20 -5.51 -16.06
N GLY A 51 -2.98 -5.95 -16.34
CA GLY A 51 -2.04 -5.26 -17.24
C GLY A 51 -1.01 -4.35 -16.55
N GLY A 52 -1.07 -4.15 -15.23
CA GLY A 52 0.04 -3.62 -14.41
C GLY A 52 0.43 -2.15 -14.65
N LYS A 53 -0.43 -1.37 -15.32
CA LYS A 53 -0.23 0.05 -15.61
C LYS A 53 -1.17 0.98 -14.83
N SER A 54 -2.26 0.44 -14.28
CA SER A 54 -3.25 1.17 -13.46
C SER A 54 -3.43 0.45 -12.13
N TYR A 55 -3.82 1.21 -11.11
CA TYR A 55 -3.99 0.75 -9.74
C TYR A 55 -5.30 1.29 -9.19
N THR A 56 -6.14 0.41 -8.67
CA THR A 56 -7.24 0.80 -7.81
C THR A 56 -6.64 1.16 -6.46
N VAL A 57 -6.96 2.35 -5.96
CA VAL A 57 -6.48 2.82 -4.66
C VAL A 57 -7.66 3.20 -3.79
N VAL A 58 -7.79 2.54 -2.63
CA VAL A 58 -8.85 2.78 -1.66
C VAL A 58 -8.23 3.41 -0.42
N PHE A 59 -8.72 4.58 -0.03
CA PHE A 59 -8.44 5.18 1.27
C PHE A 59 -9.67 5.00 2.15
N GLU A 60 -9.49 4.50 3.36
CA GLU A 60 -10.56 4.35 4.34
C GLU A 60 -10.13 4.90 5.71
N ALA A 61 -11.07 5.48 6.44
CA ALA A 61 -10.88 5.96 7.79
C ALA A 61 -12.03 5.48 8.68
N GLU A 62 -11.71 4.76 9.75
CA GLU A 62 -12.67 4.24 10.74
C GLU A 62 -12.46 4.91 12.09
N GLN A 63 -13.54 5.43 12.70
CA GLN A 63 -13.53 5.78 14.12
C GLN A 63 -13.83 4.54 14.95
N GLN A 64 -12.98 4.24 15.94
CA GLN A 64 -13.28 3.25 16.97
C GLN A 64 -13.91 3.94 18.18
N GLY A 65 -15.00 3.36 18.67
CA GLY A 65 -15.70 3.80 19.87
C GLY A 65 -16.05 2.64 20.78
N ARG A 66 -16.77 2.94 21.87
CA ARG A 66 -17.48 1.95 22.65
C ARG A 66 -18.94 2.34 22.77
N SER A 67 -19.84 1.38 22.67
CA SER A 67 -21.26 1.55 22.99
C SER A 67 -21.49 1.52 24.51
N PRO A 68 -22.67 1.93 25.02
CA PRO A 68 -22.95 2.00 26.45
C PRO A 68 -22.88 0.66 27.19
N ASP A 69 -23.03 -0.45 26.48
CA ASP A 69 -22.88 -1.84 26.93
C ASP A 69 -21.41 -2.34 26.91
N GLY A 70 -20.47 -1.50 26.49
CA GLY A 70 -19.02 -1.77 26.50
C GLY A 70 -18.47 -2.44 25.24
N LEU A 71 -19.30 -2.77 24.25
CA LEU A 71 -18.83 -3.36 22.99
C LEU A 71 -18.03 -2.35 22.16
N ILE A 72 -17.07 -2.84 21.37
CA ILE A 72 -16.31 -2.00 20.44
C ILE A 72 -17.20 -1.69 19.23
N THR A 73 -17.40 -0.40 18.95
CA THR A 73 -18.09 0.06 17.75
C THR A 73 -17.08 0.58 16.73
N ARG A 74 -17.32 0.31 15.45
CA ARG A 74 -16.57 0.90 14.33
C ARG A 74 -17.51 1.70 13.46
N LYS A 75 -17.05 2.86 12.99
CA LYS A 75 -17.79 3.72 12.06
C LYS A 75 -16.85 4.23 10.98
N THR A 76 -17.06 3.81 9.75
CA THR A 76 -16.42 4.43 8.58
C THR A 76 -16.76 5.92 8.55
N LEU A 77 -15.74 6.77 8.70
CA LEU A 77 -15.83 8.23 8.59
C LEU A 77 -15.66 8.69 7.14
N CYS A 78 -14.81 8.00 6.38
CA CYS A 78 -14.60 8.23 4.96
C CYS A 78 -14.15 6.94 4.28
N LYS A 79 -14.60 6.74 3.04
CA LYS A 79 -14.04 5.76 2.11
C LYS A 79 -14.05 6.38 0.72
N VAL A 80 -12.88 6.44 0.06
CA VAL A 80 -12.75 7.00 -1.28
C VAL A 80 -11.86 6.11 -2.14
N THR A 81 -12.29 5.88 -3.38
CA THR A 81 -11.55 5.09 -4.37
C THR A 81 -11.06 6.00 -5.49
N ALA A 82 -9.81 5.83 -5.90
CA ALA A 82 -9.20 6.48 -7.05
C ALA A 82 -8.59 5.44 -8.00
N GLN A 83 -8.48 5.79 -9.29
CA GLN A 83 -7.70 5.02 -10.26
C GLN A 83 -6.43 5.80 -10.56
N LEU A 84 -5.26 5.20 -10.27
CA LEU A 84 -3.96 5.83 -10.48
C LEU A 84 -3.16 5.08 -11.56
N ALA A 85 -2.59 5.83 -12.49
CA ALA A 85 -1.66 5.30 -13.49
C ALA A 85 -0.22 5.28 -12.95
N ARG A 86 0.57 4.27 -13.32
CA ARG A 86 2.00 4.20 -13.02
C ARG A 86 2.81 5.16 -13.90
N ASP A 87 3.58 6.02 -13.24
CA ASP A 87 4.57 6.92 -13.83
C ASP A 87 5.94 6.68 -13.15
N GLY A 88 6.73 5.76 -13.72
CA GLY A 88 8.02 5.35 -13.16
C GLY A 88 7.91 4.83 -11.73
N LYS A 89 8.49 5.56 -10.77
CA LYS A 89 8.45 5.25 -9.32
C LYS A 89 7.30 5.92 -8.57
N ARG A 90 6.22 6.29 -9.27
CA ARG A 90 5.05 6.99 -8.72
C ARG A 90 3.75 6.40 -9.29
N LEU A 91 2.67 6.52 -8.54
CA LEU A 91 1.31 6.38 -9.03
C LEU A 91 0.67 7.78 -9.04
N LYS A 92 0.03 8.16 -10.15
CA LYS A 92 -0.57 9.48 -10.35
C LYS A 92 -2.01 9.36 -10.83
N GLY A 93 -2.87 10.25 -10.37
CA GLY A 93 -4.26 10.32 -10.80
C GLY A 93 -5.02 11.42 -10.08
N ALA A 94 -6.33 11.26 -10.01
CA ALA A 94 -7.21 12.15 -9.25
C ALA A 94 -8.25 11.36 -8.45
N PHE A 95 -8.72 11.95 -7.37
CA PHE A 95 -9.92 11.53 -6.67
C PHE A 95 -11.20 11.93 -7.44
N PRO A 96 -12.37 11.36 -7.11
CA PRO A 96 -13.64 11.69 -7.78
C PRO A 96 -14.07 13.16 -7.70
N ASP A 97 -13.55 13.93 -6.75
CA ASP A 97 -13.73 15.38 -6.61
C ASP A 97 -12.82 16.20 -7.56
N GLY A 98 -12.06 15.54 -8.44
CA GLY A 98 -11.10 16.15 -9.35
C GLY A 98 -9.75 16.49 -8.71
N GLN A 99 -9.56 16.18 -7.43
CA GLN A 99 -8.32 16.51 -6.73
C GLN A 99 -7.15 15.62 -7.18
N PRO A 100 -6.01 16.19 -7.62
CA PRO A 100 -4.83 15.41 -7.94
C PRO A 100 -4.25 14.69 -6.71
N ILE A 101 -3.73 13.48 -6.94
CA ILE A 101 -3.03 12.65 -5.97
C ILE A 101 -1.79 12.02 -6.61
N GLU A 102 -0.68 12.03 -5.87
CA GLU A 102 0.53 11.27 -6.20
C GLU A 102 0.95 10.40 -5.01
N ILE A 103 1.23 9.13 -5.27
CA ILE A 103 1.81 8.17 -4.33
C ILE A 103 3.22 7.80 -4.82
N ALA A 104 4.23 7.94 -3.97
CA ALA A 104 5.62 7.61 -4.28
C ALA A 104 6.17 6.59 -3.27
N LEU A 105 7.09 5.72 -3.71
CA LEU A 105 7.81 4.84 -2.79
C LEU A 105 8.74 5.68 -1.90
N ALA A 106 8.56 5.59 -0.59
CA ALA A 106 9.41 6.22 0.42
C ALA A 106 10.43 5.24 1.05
N GLY A 107 10.20 3.94 0.89
CA GLY A 107 11.04 2.85 1.36
C GLY A 107 10.52 1.50 0.83
N PRO A 108 11.13 0.37 1.22
CA PRO A 108 10.72 -0.96 0.75
C PRO A 108 9.33 -1.41 1.25
N ALA A 109 8.82 -0.82 2.33
CA ALA A 109 7.51 -1.11 2.93
C ALA A 109 6.76 0.19 3.30
N THR A 110 7.08 1.31 2.65
CA THR A 110 6.55 2.63 3.00
C THR A 110 6.24 3.44 1.75
N VAL A 111 5.03 4.00 1.69
CA VAL A 111 4.61 4.93 0.63
C VAL A 111 4.41 6.33 1.21
N ALA A 112 4.83 7.35 0.46
CA ALA A 112 4.47 8.74 0.72
C ALA A 112 3.33 9.14 -0.21
N VAL A 113 2.22 9.60 0.37
CA VAL A 113 1.10 10.17 -0.37
C VAL A 113 1.17 11.68 -0.26
N SER A 114 1.01 12.38 -1.39
CA SER A 114 1.17 13.83 -1.49
C SER A 114 -0.03 14.50 -2.13
N LYS A 115 -0.35 15.71 -1.66
CA LYS A 115 -1.52 16.48 -2.07
C LYS A 115 -1.39 17.96 -1.74
N THR A 116 -2.06 18.83 -2.49
CA THR A 116 -1.87 20.29 -2.43
C THR A 116 -2.90 21.12 -1.65
N SER A 117 -4.16 20.69 -1.44
CA SER A 117 -5.09 21.33 -0.47
C SER A 117 -6.37 20.50 -0.20
N THR A 118 -7.32 20.95 0.63
CA THR A 118 -8.58 20.25 1.00
C THR A 118 -9.44 19.78 -0.20
N ARG A 119 -10.22 18.67 -0.19
CA ARG A 119 -10.43 17.56 0.79
C ARG A 119 -11.33 16.44 0.17
N PRO A 120 -10.88 15.17 0.10
CA PRO A 120 -11.79 14.01 -0.03
C PRO A 120 -12.28 13.47 1.33
N CYS A 121 -11.47 13.55 2.40
CA CYS A 121 -11.76 12.93 3.71
C CYS A 121 -11.38 13.75 4.96
N GLY A 122 -10.91 15.01 4.82
CA GLY A 122 -10.06 15.63 5.87
C GLY A 122 -10.71 16.29 7.09
N VAL A 123 -9.83 16.65 8.05
CA VAL A 123 -10.00 16.80 9.53
C VAL A 123 -9.74 15.52 10.33
N PRO A 124 -10.46 14.39 10.18
CA PRO A 124 -10.02 13.14 10.80
C PRO A 124 -8.79 12.53 10.10
N PHE A 125 -8.40 13.07 8.95
CA PHE A 125 -7.44 12.48 8.01
C PHE A 125 -6.60 13.55 7.31
N SER A 126 -5.28 13.37 7.31
CA SER A 126 -4.34 14.02 6.40
C SER A 126 -3.82 12.99 5.40
N ILE A 127 -4.29 13.01 4.15
CA ILE A 127 -3.72 12.14 3.09
C ILE A 127 -2.23 12.44 2.85
N SER A 128 -1.79 13.66 3.19
CA SER A 128 -0.39 14.04 3.09
C SER A 128 0.35 13.39 4.26
N GLY A 129 1.01 12.26 4.01
CA GLY A 129 1.56 11.39 5.04
C GLY A 129 2.41 10.24 4.49
N LYS A 130 3.14 9.57 5.39
CA LYS A 130 3.81 8.30 5.11
C LYS A 130 2.95 7.18 5.70
N TYR A 131 2.71 6.15 4.89
CA TYR A 131 1.94 4.97 5.29
C TYR A 131 2.86 3.75 5.27
N GLU A 132 2.73 2.89 6.28
CA GLU A 132 3.56 1.69 6.48
C GLU A 132 2.76 0.44 6.11
N ASN A 133 3.38 -0.48 5.36
CA ASN A 133 2.70 -1.65 4.82
C ASN A 133 2.39 -2.67 5.93
N PHE A 134 1.15 -3.15 5.98
CA PHE A 134 0.75 -4.26 6.82
C PHE A 134 0.59 -5.50 5.94
N VAL A 135 1.60 -6.36 5.97
CA VAL A 135 1.51 -7.69 5.37
C VAL A 135 0.81 -8.60 6.39
N ASP A 136 -0.37 -9.12 6.04
CA ASP A 136 -0.90 -10.30 6.71
C ASP A 136 0.09 -11.46 6.48
N TYR A 137 0.66 -11.96 7.58
CA TYR A 137 1.61 -13.09 7.63
C TYR A 137 0.88 -14.41 7.89
#